data_AF-A0A6A9QIB1-F1
#
_entry.id   AF-A0A6A9QIB1-F1
#
_cell.length_a   1.000
_cell.length_b   1.000
_cell.length_c   1.000
_cell.angle_alpha   90.00
_cell.angle_beta   90.00
_cell.angle_gamma   90.00
#
_symmetry.space_group_name_H-M   'P 1'
#
loop_
_entity.id
_entity.type
_entity.pdbx_description
1 polymer ?
#
loop_
_entity_poly.entity_id
_entity_poly.type
_entity_poly.pdbx_seq_one_letter_code
_entity_poly.pdbx_strand_id
1 'polypeptide(L)'
;MEKKNEFDRLLWNPDIAPAKVKNWGYLPLLGVWASIAAPNSMLVGSVGILFGFNIIQVILISLLGDLITLIPLIIQSHGAVKYGLAEPQLDRTRFGI
;
A
#
# COMPACT_ATOMS: atom_id res chain seq x y z
N MET A 1 37.23 -6.59 9.48
CA MET A 1 36.12 -6.35 10.43
C MET A 1 35.50 -4.96 10.24
N GLU A 2 36.28 -3.96 9.85
CA GLU A 2 35.84 -2.57 9.65
C GLU A 2 34.82 -2.40 8.49
N LYS A 3 35.01 -3.08 7.34
CA LYS A 3 34.04 -3.05 6.22
C LYS A 3 32.62 -3.53 6.60
N LYS A 4 32.49 -4.49 7.51
CA LYS A 4 31.17 -5.01 7.93
C LYS A 4 30.36 -3.93 8.65
N ASN A 5 31.04 -3.13 9.48
CA ASN A 5 30.41 -2.03 10.21
C ASN A 5 29.99 -0.86 9.30
N GLU A 6 30.65 -0.65 8.17
CA GLU A 6 30.26 0.39 7.21
C GLU A 6 29.01 -0.01 6.41
N PHE A 7 28.96 -1.26 5.92
CA PHE A 7 27.78 -1.80 5.25
C PHE A 7 26.55 -1.81 6.18
N ASP A 8 26.72 -2.20 7.44
CA ASP A 8 25.62 -2.20 8.41
C ASP A 8 25.05 -0.78 8.67
N ARG A 9 25.88 0.26 8.60
CA ARG A 9 25.43 1.67 8.71
C ARG A 9 24.59 2.13 7.51
N LEU A 10 24.79 1.54 6.33
CA LEU A 10 23.99 1.86 5.14
C LEU A 10 22.62 1.18 5.17
N LEU A 11 22.50 0.05 5.88
CA LEU A 11 21.31 -0.78 5.90
C LEU A 11 20.32 -0.42 7.01
N TRP A 12 20.79 0.26 8.05
CA TRP A 12 19.99 0.58 9.24
C TRP A 12 20.26 1.98 9.76
N ASN A 13 19.19 2.68 10.11
CA ASN A 13 19.22 3.90 10.91
C ASN A 13 18.02 3.91 11.89
N PRO A 14 18.02 4.80 12.90
CA PRO A 14 16.92 4.91 13.86
C PRO A 14 15.55 5.27 13.25
N ASP A 15 15.52 5.97 12.11
CA ASP A 15 14.29 6.42 11.45
C ASP A 15 13.58 5.28 10.70
N ILE A 16 14.33 4.30 10.20
CA ILE A 16 13.80 3.10 9.53
C ILE A 16 13.63 1.90 10.48
N ALA A 17 13.89 2.12 11.77
CA ALA A 17 13.67 1.12 12.80
C ALA A 17 12.16 0.78 12.92
N PRO A 18 11.81 -0.43 13.39
CA PRO A 18 10.42 -0.81 13.57
C PRO A 18 9.65 0.19 14.44
N ALA A 19 8.43 0.53 14.03
CA ALA A 19 7.56 1.44 14.77
C ALA A 19 7.23 0.88 16.17
N LYS A 20 7.65 1.61 17.21
CA LYS A 20 7.41 1.25 18.62
C LYS A 20 5.97 1.50 19.06
N VAL A 21 5.34 2.55 18.54
CA VAL A 21 3.94 2.92 18.78
C VAL A 21 3.17 2.76 17.48
N LYS A 22 2.08 2.00 17.50
CA LYS A 22 1.27 1.68 16.33
C LYS A 22 -0.11 2.31 16.48
N ASN A 23 -0.30 3.49 15.89
CA ASN A 23 -1.58 4.22 15.93
C ASN A 23 -2.44 3.95 14.67
N TRP A 24 -2.26 2.77 14.06
CA TRP A 24 -2.96 2.38 12.84
C TRP A 24 -4.41 2.00 13.16
N GLY A 25 -5.30 2.99 13.23
CA GLY A 25 -6.73 2.75 13.32
C GLY A 25 -7.34 2.40 11.96
N TYR A 26 -8.49 1.73 11.97
CA TYR A 26 -9.24 1.44 10.74
C TYR A 26 -9.73 2.71 10.04
N LEU A 27 -10.15 3.75 10.77
CA LEU A 27 -10.60 5.03 10.19
C LEU A 27 -9.49 5.81 9.50
N PRO A 28 -8.31 6.07 10.14
CA PRO A 28 -7.18 6.67 9.44
C PRO A 28 -6.77 5.90 8.19
N LEU A 29 -6.73 4.56 8.28
CA LEU A 29 -6.36 3.71 7.14
C LEU A 29 -7.37 3.86 5.99
N LEU A 30 -8.67 3.80 6.28
CA LEU A 30 -9.72 4.01 5.29
C LEU A 30 -9.64 5.40 4.65
N GLY A 31 -9.43 6.45 5.46
CA GLY A 31 -9.32 7.82 4.98
C GLY A 31 -8.15 8.04 4.02
N VAL A 32 -6.98 7.44 4.32
CA VAL A 32 -5.82 7.45 3.42
C VAL A 32 -6.14 6.74 2.11
N TRP A 33 -6.72 5.54 2.17
CA TRP A 33 -7.06 4.77 0.97
C TRP A 33 -8.11 5.45 0.09
N ALA A 34 -9.16 6.02 0.68
CA ALA A 34 -10.16 6.78 -0.05
C ALA A 34 -9.55 8.00 -0.77
N SER A 35 -8.60 8.68 -0.12
CA SER A 35 -7.91 9.83 -0.70
C SER A 35 -7.01 9.44 -1.88
N ILE A 36 -6.31 8.29 -1.79
CA ILE A 36 -5.47 7.77 -2.87
C ILE A 36 -6.30 7.25 -4.04
N ALA A 37 -7.46 6.62 -3.77
CA ALA A 37 -8.32 6.04 -4.80
C ALA A 37 -9.12 7.10 -5.60
N ALA A 38 -9.38 8.28 -5.02
CA ALA A 38 -10.26 9.28 -5.61
C ALA A 38 -9.84 9.77 -7.03
N PRO A 39 -8.57 10.07 -7.32
CA PRO A 39 -8.17 10.47 -8.67
C PRO A 39 -8.36 9.34 -9.70
N ASN A 40 -8.09 8.09 -9.31
CA ASN A 40 -8.25 6.94 -10.20
C ASN A 40 -9.73 6.65 -10.50
N SER A 41 -10.61 6.77 -9.51
CA SER A 41 -12.05 6.55 -9.72
C SER A 41 -12.66 7.60 -10.66
N MET A 42 -12.20 8.85 -10.61
CA MET A 42 -12.58 9.88 -11.57
C MET A 42 -12.12 9.55 -13.00
N LEU A 43 -10.91 9.00 -13.15
CA LEU A 43 -10.38 8.57 -14.44
C LEU A 43 -11.23 7.43 -15.03
N VAL A 44 -11.48 6.38 -14.24
CA VAL A 44 -12.31 5.24 -14.66
C VAL A 44 -13.73 5.69 -15.03
N GLY A 45 -14.31 6.59 -14.23
CA GLY A 45 -15.59 7.23 -14.49
C GLY A 45 -15.65 7.90 -15.86
N SER A 46 -14.69 8.79 -16.10
CA SER A 46 -14.62 9.61 -17.32
C SER A 46 -14.34 8.78 -18.56
N VAL A 47 -13.38 7.86 -18.48
CA VAL A 47 -12.98 6.99 -19.60
C VAL A 47 -14.06 5.96 -19.91
N GLY A 48 -14.72 5.40 -18.90
CA GLY A 48 -15.82 4.46 -19.09
C GLY A 48 -16.96 5.06 -19.90
N ILE A 49 -17.37 6.29 -19.57
CA ILE A 49 -18.42 7.00 -20.33
C ILE A 49 -17.94 7.28 -21.77
N LEU A 50 -16.69 7.70 -21.96
CA LEU A 50 -16.12 7.92 -23.30
C LEU A 50 -16.09 6.65 -24.16
N PHE A 51 -15.87 5.48 -23.56
CA PHE A 51 -15.94 4.19 -24.26
C PHE A 51 -17.36 3.65 -24.46
N GLY A 52 -18.39 4.42 -24.08
CA GLY A 52 -19.80 4.08 -24.31
C GLY A 52 -20.43 3.19 -23.24
N PHE A 53 -19.78 3.02 -22.08
CA PHE A 53 -20.41 2.33 -20.95
C PHE A 53 -21.51 3.19 -20.32
N ASN A 54 -22.60 2.54 -19.90
CA ASN A 54 -23.61 3.18 -19.06
C ASN A 54 -23.01 3.50 -17.67
N ILE A 55 -23.43 4.60 -17.06
CA ILE A 55 -23.15 4.99 -15.66
C ILE A 55 -23.20 3.80 -14.68
N ILE A 56 -24.26 2.97 -14.74
CA ILE A 56 -24.41 1.80 -13.87
C ILE A 56 -23.30 0.76 -14.12
N GLN A 57 -22.94 0.52 -15.38
CA GLN A 57 -21.85 -0.41 -15.71
C GLN A 57 -20.51 0.10 -15.18
N VAL A 58 -20.24 1.39 -15.36
CA VAL A 58 -19.01 2.03 -14.87
C VAL A 58 -18.90 1.93 -13.35
N ILE A 59 -19.98 2.18 -12.62
CA ILE A 59 -20.03 2.04 -11.15
C ILE A 59 -19.77 0.58 -10.74
N LEU A 60 -20.46 -0.38 -11.36
CA LEU A 60 -20.33 -1.80 -11.01
C LEU A 60 -18.94 -2.35 -11.30
N ILE A 61 -18.35 -2.00 -12.46
CA ILE A 61 -17.00 -2.43 -12.83
C ILE A 61 -15.96 -1.80 -11.90
N SER A 62 -16.09 -0.52 -11.57
CA SER A 62 -15.20 0.16 -10.63
C SER A 62 -15.24 -0.49 -9.26
N LEU A 63 -16.46 -0.75 -8.74
CA LEU A 63 -16.65 -1.43 -7.46
C LEU A 63 -16.04 -2.84 -7.45
N LEU A 64 -16.23 -3.60 -8.53
CA LEU A 64 -15.64 -4.93 -8.67
C LEU A 64 -14.11 -4.87 -8.68
N GLY A 65 -13.54 -3.89 -9.39
CA GLY A 65 -12.10 -3.64 -9.40
C GLY A 65 -11.56 -3.39 -7.99
N ASP A 66 -12.17 -2.47 -7.25
CA ASP A 66 -11.76 -2.14 -5.88
C ASP A 66 -11.86 -3.34 -4.93
N LEU A 67 -12.94 -4.13 -5.01
CA LEU A 67 -13.13 -5.33 -4.19
C LEU A 67 -12.07 -6.40 -4.48
N ILE A 68 -11.72 -6.60 -5.76
CA ILE A 68 -10.68 -7.56 -6.16
C ILE A 68 -9.32 -7.08 -5.66
N THR A 69 -8.98 -5.79 -5.86
CA THR A 69 -7.71 -5.21 -5.44
C THR A 69 -7.55 -5.18 -3.92
N LEU A 70 -8.64 -5.08 -3.16
CA LEU A 70 -8.62 -5.10 -1.71
C LEU A 70 -7.99 -6.39 -1.13
N ILE A 71 -8.13 -7.53 -1.81
CA ILE A 71 -7.60 -8.82 -1.35
C ILE A 71 -6.07 -8.80 -1.24
N PRO A 72 -5.29 -8.60 -2.33
CA PRO A 72 -3.84 -8.54 -2.24
C PRO A 72 -3.37 -7.35 -1.39
N LEU A 73 -4.13 -6.25 -1.36
CA LEU A 73 -3.82 -5.09 -0.53
C LEU A 73 -3.73 -5.44 0.96
N ILE A 74 -4.73 -6.15 1.47
CA ILE A 74 -4.78 -6.58 2.87
C ILE A 74 -3.65 -7.57 3.16
N ILE A 75 -3.40 -8.51 2.24
CA ILE A 75 -2.33 -9.51 2.37
C ILE A 75 -0.95 -8.83 2.45
N GLN A 76 -0.65 -7.90 1.54
CA GLN A 76 0.61 -7.17 1.55
C GLN A 76 0.76 -6.28 2.79
N SER A 77 -0.30 -5.58 3.18
CA SER A 77 -0.29 -4.66 4.33
C SER A 77 -0.13 -5.37 5.68
N HIS A 78 -0.44 -6.67 5.76
CA HIS A 78 -0.38 -7.44 7.01
C HIS A 78 1.01 -7.41 7.65
N GLY A 79 2.07 -7.58 6.85
CA GLY A 79 3.45 -7.57 7.34
C GLY A 79 3.82 -6.21 7.94
N ALA A 80 3.43 -5.13 7.26
CA ALA A 80 3.75 -3.77 7.68
C ALA A 80 3.04 -3.41 9.00
N VAL A 81 1.75 -3.71 9.13
CA VAL A 81 0.97 -3.43 10.35
C VAL A 81 1.43 -4.29 11.53
N LYS A 82 1.66 -5.58 11.30
CA LYS A 82 2.06 -6.53 12.35
C LYS A 82 3.44 -6.22 12.91
N TYR A 83 4.43 -5.98 12.05
CA TYR A 83 5.82 -5.79 12.48
C TYR A 83 6.23 -4.32 12.62
N GLY A 84 5.42 -3.38 12.13
CA GLY A 84 5.78 -1.96 12.13
C GLY A 84 6.95 -1.65 11.21
N LEU A 85 7.12 -2.44 10.15
CA LEU A 85 8.19 -2.33 9.16
C LEU A 85 7.63 -1.74 7.87
N ALA A 86 8.41 -0.92 7.17
CA ALA A 86 8.03 -0.51 5.81
C ALA A 86 8.37 -1.62 4.80
N GLU A 87 7.76 -1.55 3.61
CA GLU A 87 7.91 -2.58 2.56
C GLU A 87 9.39 -2.85 2.20
N PRO A 88 10.28 -1.84 2.08
CA PRO A 88 11.70 -2.11 1.78
C PRO A 88 12.39 -3.02 2.80
N GLN A 89 12.00 -2.96 4.08
CA GLN A 89 12.54 -3.83 5.12
C GLN A 89 11.96 -5.24 5.03
N LEU A 90 10.69 -5.37 4.67
CA LEU A 90 10.04 -6.67 4.45
C LEU A 90 10.61 -7.37 3.21
N ASP A 91 10.89 -6.62 2.15
CA ASP A 91 11.45 -7.15 0.90
C ASP A 91 12.83 -7.79 1.08
N ARG A 92 13.61 -7.36 2.08
CA ARG A 92 14.88 -8.01 2.42
C ARG A 92 14.71 -9.48 2.81
N THR A 93 13.53 -9.86 3.31
CA THR A 93 13.22 -11.27 3.64
C THR A 93 12.91 -12.11 2.39
N ARG A 94 12.50 -11.45 1.30
CA ARG A 94 12.08 -12.10 0.04
C ARG A 94 13.23 -12.16 -0.97
N PHE A 95 13.99 -11.07 -1.07
CA PHE A 95 14.96 -10.85 -2.14
C PHE A 95 16.42 -10.74 -1.66
N GLY A 96 16.66 -10.70 -0.34
CA GLY A 96 17.98 -10.51 0.24
C GLY A 96 18.35 -9.04 0.45
N ILE A 97 19.60 -8.82 0.81
CA ILE A 97 20.19 -7.51 1.14
C ILE A 97 21.17 -7.11 0.03
#